data_AF-A0AAV4NWQ1-F1
#
_entry.id   AF-A0AAV4NWQ1-F1
#
_cell.length_a   1.000
_cell.length_b   1.000
_cell.length_c   1.000
_cell.angle_alpha   90.00
_cell.angle_beta   90.00
_cell.angle_gamma   90.00
#
_symmetry.space_group_name_H-M   'P 1'
#
loop_
_entity.id
_entity.type
_entity.pdbx_description
1 polymer ?
#
loop_
_entity_poly.entity_id
_entity_poly.type
_entity_poly.pdbx_seq_one_letter_code
_entity_poly.pdbx_strand_id
1 'polypeptide(L)'
;MLVFLLIADFFRAVLTVAHPLANCILNFVYRRLIMGPNSALPSIDSKILLMPATELAEKIRKRQISCKDVMRTYIQRSQLIHPHINGVVDDRYVDALQDAIAVDRFLESGEKTEEQIARETPLLGVPFSCKEVLGIKGKYIYYFNFL
;
A
#
# COMPACT_ATOMS: atom_id res chain seq x y z
N MET A 1 37.64 -42.70 7.65
CA MET A 1 37.87 -41.23 7.75
C MET A 1 37.93 -40.57 6.37
N LEU A 2 38.82 -41.01 5.46
CA LEU A 2 38.98 -40.42 4.12
C LEU A 2 37.70 -40.49 3.24
N VAL A 3 37.02 -41.64 3.20
CA VAL A 3 35.78 -41.84 2.42
C VAL A 3 34.65 -40.93 2.91
N PHE A 4 34.55 -40.73 4.22
CA PHE A 4 33.54 -39.85 4.82
C PHE A 4 33.77 -38.37 4.45
N LEU A 5 35.02 -37.91 4.46
CA LEU A 5 35.40 -36.57 4.01
C LEU A 5 35.08 -36.36 2.53
N LEU A 6 35.40 -37.35 1.69
CA LEU A 6 35.16 -37.29 0.25
C LEU A 6 33.66 -37.24 -0.10
N ILE A 7 32.84 -37.97 0.64
CA ILE A 7 31.37 -37.90 0.53
C ILE A 7 30.87 -36.52 1.00
N ALA A 8 31.35 -36.01 2.13
CA ALA A 8 30.94 -34.70 2.67
C ALA A 8 31.31 -33.55 1.71
N ASP A 9 32.49 -33.59 1.09
CA ASP A 9 32.92 -32.59 0.12
C ASP A 9 32.14 -32.68 -1.19
N PHE A 10 31.75 -33.89 -1.62
CA PHE A 10 30.83 -34.09 -2.73
C PHE A 10 29.45 -33.46 -2.45
N PHE A 11 28.85 -33.73 -1.28
CA PHE A 11 27.58 -33.12 -0.91
C PHE A 11 27.66 -31.59 -0.82
N ARG A 12 28.76 -31.04 -0.28
CA ARG A 12 29.00 -29.60 -0.27
C ARG A 12 29.10 -29.02 -1.67
N ALA A 13 29.86 -29.65 -2.57
CA ALA A 13 29.98 -29.21 -3.95
C ALA A 13 28.61 -29.22 -4.67
N VAL A 14 27.84 -30.29 -4.49
CA VAL A 14 26.48 -30.42 -5.04
C VAL A 14 25.56 -29.31 -4.52
N LEU A 15 25.51 -29.07 -3.21
CA LEU A 15 24.69 -28.01 -2.62
C LEU A 15 25.12 -26.61 -3.06
N THR A 16 26.44 -26.38 -3.17
CA THR A 16 27.01 -25.08 -3.57
C THR A 16 26.67 -24.72 -5.02
N VAL A 17 26.53 -25.71 -5.90
CA VAL A 17 26.14 -25.51 -7.31
C VAL A 17 24.62 -25.55 -7.49
N ALA A 18 23.90 -26.38 -6.74
CA ALA A 18 22.46 -26.52 -6.84
C ALA A 18 21.71 -25.24 -6.40
N HIS A 19 22.19 -24.55 -5.36
CA HIS A 19 21.56 -23.34 -4.85
C HIS A 19 21.54 -22.16 -5.86
N PRO A 20 22.65 -21.75 -6.51
CA PRO A 20 22.63 -20.71 -7.53
C PRO A 20 21.85 -21.14 -8.77
N LEU A 21 21.88 -22.43 -9.15
CA LEU A 21 21.09 -22.94 -10.27
C LEU A 21 19.59 -22.86 -9.98
N ALA A 22 19.15 -23.32 -8.80
CA ALA A 22 17.77 -23.21 -8.35
C ALA A 22 17.32 -21.75 -8.28
N ASN A 23 18.15 -20.84 -7.75
CA ASN A 23 17.85 -19.41 -7.74
C ASN A 23 17.77 -18.82 -9.16
N CYS A 24 18.60 -19.27 -10.09
CA CYS A 24 18.56 -18.81 -11.48
C CYS A 24 17.26 -19.24 -12.17
N ILE A 25 16.86 -20.50 -11.99
CA ILE A 25 15.59 -21.04 -12.50
C ILE A 25 14.40 -20.33 -11.85
N LEU A 26 14.41 -20.19 -10.52
CA LEU A 26 13.36 -19.52 -9.77
C LEU A 26 13.21 -18.06 -10.24
N ASN A 27 14.31 -17.33 -10.39
CA ASN A 27 14.29 -15.96 -10.89
C ASN A 27 13.79 -15.88 -12.33
N PHE A 28 14.17 -16.82 -13.20
CA PHE A 28 13.69 -16.86 -14.57
C PHE A 28 12.18 -17.10 -14.63
N VAL A 29 11.68 -18.07 -13.87
CA VAL A 29 10.25 -18.40 -13.76
C VAL A 29 9.49 -17.23 -13.14
N TYR A 30 9.99 -16.67 -12.04
CA TYR A 30 9.39 -15.53 -11.36
C TYR A 30 9.31 -14.31 -12.28
N ARG A 31 10.41 -13.96 -12.96
CA ARG A 31 10.46 -12.81 -13.88
C ARG A 31 9.58 -12.98 -15.12
N ARG A 32 9.36 -14.22 -15.57
CA ARG A 32 8.62 -14.49 -16.81
C ARG A 32 7.14 -14.75 -16.58
N LEU A 33 6.77 -15.34 -15.45
CA LEU A 33 5.40 -15.76 -15.15
C LEU A 33 4.70 -14.89 -14.11
N ILE A 34 5.44 -14.32 -13.15
CA ILE A 34 4.87 -13.59 -12.01
C ILE A 34 5.10 -12.09 -12.15
N MET A 35 6.31 -11.69 -12.54
CA MET A 35 6.65 -10.28 -12.74
C MET A 35 6.15 -9.86 -14.12
N GLY A 36 5.16 -8.96 -14.13
CA GLY A 36 4.63 -8.36 -15.35
C GLY A 36 5.70 -7.57 -16.11
N PRO A 37 5.43 -7.18 -17.37
CA PRO A 37 6.35 -6.34 -18.13
C PRO A 37 6.66 -5.05 -17.34
N ASN A 38 7.92 -4.62 -17.36
CA ASN A 38 8.34 -3.32 -16.83
C ASN A 38 7.79 -2.20 -17.73
N SER A 39 6.48 -1.99 -17.70
CA SER A 39 5.81 -0.91 -18.40
C SER A 39 5.98 0.39 -17.63
N ALA A 40 6.17 1.49 -18.36
CA ALA A 40 6.10 2.82 -17.76
C ALA A 40 4.76 3.00 -17.04
N LEU A 41 4.80 3.60 -15.84
CA LEU A 41 3.59 3.90 -15.10
C LEU A 41 2.79 4.99 -15.82
N PRO A 42 1.45 4.93 -15.77
CA PRO A 42 0.62 6.02 -16.27
C PRO A 42 0.93 7.31 -15.52
N SER A 43 0.82 8.45 -16.22
CA SER A 43 1.06 9.78 -15.64
C SER A 43 0.18 10.05 -14.42
N ILE A 44 0.63 10.97 -13.58
CA ILE A 44 -0.16 11.44 -12.44
C ILE A 44 -0.93 12.67 -12.90
N ASP A 45 -2.25 12.52 -12.99
CA ASP A 45 -3.11 13.57 -13.55
C ASP A 45 -3.72 14.47 -12.46
N SER A 46 -3.73 14.02 -11.20
CA SER A 46 -4.32 14.76 -10.07
C SER A 46 -3.27 15.34 -9.15
N LYS A 47 -3.37 16.65 -8.87
CA LYS A 47 -2.53 17.37 -7.90
C LYS A 47 -2.70 16.86 -6.48
N ILE A 48 -3.87 16.31 -6.13
CA ILE A 48 -4.17 15.75 -4.80
C ILE A 48 -3.19 14.63 -4.47
N LEU A 49 -2.81 13.82 -5.45
CA LEU A 49 -1.89 12.69 -5.29
C LEU A 49 -0.44 13.11 -4.98
N LEU A 50 -0.11 14.38 -5.24
CA LEU A 50 1.23 14.95 -5.04
C LEU A 50 1.31 15.81 -3.77
N MET A 51 0.20 15.94 -3.05
CA MET A 51 0.10 16.82 -1.90
C MET A 51 0.66 16.16 -0.63
N PRO A 52 1.41 16.88 0.21
CA PRO A 52 1.79 16.40 1.52
C PRO A 52 0.57 16.10 2.40
N ALA A 53 0.67 15.08 3.25
CA ALA A 53 -0.40 14.70 4.17
C ALA A 53 -0.86 15.85 5.08
N THR A 54 0.07 16.69 5.53
CA THR A 54 -0.22 17.85 6.37
C THR A 54 -1.06 18.90 5.64
N GLU A 55 -0.73 19.20 4.39
CA GLU A 55 -1.49 20.13 3.53
C GLU A 55 -2.86 19.54 3.19
N LEU A 56 -2.91 18.24 2.88
CA LEU A 56 -4.15 17.54 2.59
C LEU A 56 -5.12 17.59 3.79
N ALA A 57 -4.62 17.26 4.98
CA ALA A 57 -5.40 17.34 6.22
C ALA A 57 -5.89 18.77 6.47
N GLU A 58 -5.03 19.78 6.29
CA GLU A 58 -5.41 21.18 6.46
C GLU A 58 -6.53 21.60 5.51
N LYS A 59 -6.43 21.24 4.22
CA LYS A 59 -7.44 21.55 3.21
C LYS A 59 -8.77 20.86 3.48
N ILE A 60 -8.74 19.62 3.99
CA ILE A 60 -9.95 18.89 4.37
C ILE A 60 -10.61 19.54 5.59
N ARG A 61 -9.84 19.87 6.65
CA ARG A 61 -10.36 20.58 7.83
C ARG A 61 -11.01 21.90 7.47
N LYS A 62 -10.38 22.66 6.56
CA LYS A 62 -10.90 23.93 6.01
C LYS A 62 -12.02 23.76 4.99
N ARG A 63 -12.46 22.52 4.73
CA ARG A 63 -13.52 22.16 3.75
C ARG A 63 -13.23 22.65 2.33
N GLN A 64 -11.96 22.86 1.99
CA GLN A 64 -11.54 23.27 0.65
C GLN A 64 -11.57 22.11 -0.34
N ILE A 65 -11.42 20.89 0.18
CA ILE A 65 -11.52 19.63 -0.59
C ILE A 65 -12.34 18.63 0.23
N SER A 66 -13.18 17.85 -0.45
CA SER A 66 -13.96 16.78 0.18
C SER A 66 -13.08 15.55 0.45
N CYS A 67 -13.22 14.96 1.63
CA CYS A 67 -12.55 13.72 2.02
C CYS A 67 -12.95 12.57 1.07
N LYS A 68 -14.23 12.49 0.69
CA LYS A 68 -14.73 11.51 -0.29
C LYS A 68 -14.03 11.65 -1.65
N ASP A 69 -13.85 12.87 -2.14
CA ASP A 69 -13.18 13.11 -3.43
C ASP A 69 -11.68 12.77 -3.39
N VAL A 70 -11.03 13.08 -2.27
CA VAL A 70 -9.65 12.67 -2.01
C VAL A 70 -9.56 11.14 -2.04
N MET A 71 -10.38 10.44 -1.26
CA MET A 71 -10.36 8.98 -1.19
C MET A 71 -10.62 8.35 -2.57
N ARG A 72 -11.63 8.83 -3.30
CA ARG A 72 -11.92 8.37 -4.67
C ARG A 72 -10.71 8.53 -5.60
N THR A 73 -10.01 9.66 -5.52
CA THR A 73 -8.82 9.91 -6.34
C THR A 73 -7.70 8.91 -6.03
N TYR A 74 -7.46 8.60 -4.75
CA TYR A 74 -6.47 7.60 -4.34
C TYR A 74 -6.85 6.19 -4.76
N ILE A 75 -8.12 5.80 -4.62
CA ILE A 75 -8.63 4.48 -5.05
C ILE A 75 -8.43 4.32 -6.56
N GLN A 76 -8.84 5.31 -7.35
CA GLN A 76 -8.69 5.28 -8.81
C GLN A 76 -7.23 5.15 -9.21
N ARG A 77 -6.33 5.91 -8.57
CA ARG A 77 -4.90 5.79 -8.84
C ARG A 77 -4.37 4.42 -8.47
N SER A 78 -4.77 3.88 -7.33
CA SER A 78 -4.34 2.56 -6.83
C SER A 78 -4.75 1.45 -7.79
N GLN A 79 -6.01 1.46 -8.25
CA GLN A 79 -6.52 0.50 -9.24
C GLN A 79 -5.82 0.62 -10.58
N LEU A 80 -5.53 1.85 -11.03
CA LEU A 80 -4.84 2.11 -12.29
C LEU A 80 -3.40 1.58 -12.28
N ILE A 81 -2.67 1.72 -11.17
CA ILE A 81 -1.26 1.28 -11.08
C ILE A 81 -1.10 -0.17 -10.67
N HIS A 82 -2.09 -0.76 -9.98
CA HIS A 82 -1.98 -2.10 -9.41
C HIS A 82 -1.53 -3.17 -10.42
N PRO A 83 -2.04 -3.24 -11.67
CA PRO A 83 -1.57 -4.21 -12.66
C PRO A 83 -0.08 -4.09 -13.02
N HIS A 84 0.52 -2.91 -12.80
CA HIS A 84 1.92 -2.64 -13.14
C HIS A 84 2.88 -2.96 -12.00
N ILE A 85 2.45 -2.77 -10.74
CA ILE A 85 3.33 -2.90 -9.57
C ILE A 85 2.94 -4.03 -8.62
N ASN A 86 1.74 -4.60 -8.78
CA ASN A 86 1.15 -5.60 -7.89
C ASN A 86 1.26 -5.22 -6.40
N GLY A 87 0.96 -3.96 -6.08
CA GLY A 87 1.25 -3.34 -4.76
C GLY A 87 0.12 -3.41 -3.74
N VAL A 88 -0.98 -4.07 -4.07
CA VAL A 88 -2.18 -4.21 -3.20
C VAL A 88 -2.55 -5.68 -3.21
N VAL A 89 -2.82 -6.28 -2.06
CA VAL A 89 -3.14 -7.71 -1.96
C VAL A 89 -4.53 -7.95 -1.39
N ASP A 90 -5.01 -7.08 -0.49
CA ASP A 90 -6.43 -6.95 -0.18
C ASP A 90 -6.79 -5.47 -0.11
N ASP A 91 -8.02 -5.14 -0.49
CA ASP A 91 -8.52 -3.78 -0.53
C ASP A 91 -9.66 -3.54 0.46
N ARG A 92 -9.83 -2.27 0.81
CA ARG A 92 -10.90 -1.79 1.68
C ARG A 92 -11.57 -0.57 1.03
N TYR A 93 -11.66 -0.57 -0.30
CA TYR A 93 -12.06 0.63 -1.01
C TYR A 93 -13.49 1.07 -0.68
N VAL A 94 -14.40 0.11 -0.51
CA VAL A 94 -15.80 0.40 -0.17
C VAL A 94 -15.91 1.03 1.22
N ASP A 95 -15.38 0.38 2.25
CA ASP A 95 -15.47 0.90 3.62
C ASP A 95 -14.69 2.22 3.77
N ALA A 96 -13.51 2.35 3.15
CA ALA A 96 -12.73 3.58 3.19
C ALA A 96 -13.47 4.76 2.54
N LEU A 97 -14.28 4.51 1.51
CA LEU A 97 -15.14 5.53 0.92
C LEU A 97 -16.30 5.91 1.85
N GLN A 98 -16.88 4.94 2.57
CA GLN A 98 -17.93 5.21 3.56
C GLN A 98 -17.40 6.02 4.75
N ASP A 99 -16.19 5.69 5.24
CA ASP A 99 -15.52 6.46 6.28
C ASP A 99 -15.27 7.90 5.82
N ALA A 100 -14.79 8.09 4.59
CA ALA A 100 -14.56 9.42 4.04
C ALA A 100 -15.86 10.26 3.97
N ILE A 101 -16.99 9.63 3.62
CA ILE A 101 -18.31 10.27 3.66
C ILE A 101 -18.73 10.61 5.09
N ALA A 102 -18.42 9.75 6.06
CA ALA A 102 -18.70 10.01 7.48
C ALA A 102 -17.86 11.19 8.00
N VAL A 103 -16.60 11.31 7.59
CA VAL A 103 -15.74 12.46 7.91
C VAL A 103 -16.30 13.74 7.30
N ASP A 104 -16.70 13.73 6.03
CA ASP A 104 -17.32 14.91 5.40
C ASP A 104 -18.57 15.36 6.17
N ARG A 105 -19.45 14.41 6.57
CA ARG A 105 -20.63 14.72 7.40
C ARG A 105 -20.26 15.26 8.79
N PHE A 106 -19.23 14.71 9.42
CA PHE A 106 -18.73 15.22 10.70
C PHE A 106 -18.22 16.66 10.57
N LEU A 107 -17.48 16.96 9.49
CA LEU A 107 -17.02 18.32 9.21
C LEU A 107 -18.19 19.27 8.92
N GLU A 108 -19.24 18.81 8.24
CA GLU A 108 -20.46 19.58 7.99
C GLU A 108 -21.25 19.87 9.27
N SER A 109 -21.25 18.94 10.24
CA SER A 109 -21.97 19.11 11.51
C SER A 109 -21.48 20.29 12.34
N GLY A 110 -20.22 20.71 12.15
CA GLY A 110 -19.62 21.80 12.91
C GLY A 110 -19.39 21.48 14.39
N GLU A 111 -19.42 20.21 14.79
CA GLU A 111 -19.27 19.76 16.19
C GLU A 111 -17.92 20.18 16.80
N LYS A 112 -16.86 20.29 15.99
CA LYS A 112 -15.52 20.75 16.39
C LYS A 112 -15.02 21.88 15.51
N THR A 113 -14.28 22.82 16.11
CA THR A 113 -13.60 23.89 15.36
C THR A 113 -12.38 23.36 14.62
N GLU A 114 -11.90 24.11 13.63
CA GLU A 114 -10.72 23.73 12.84
C GLU A 114 -9.48 23.53 13.73
N GLU A 115 -9.32 24.35 14.78
CA GLU A 115 -8.22 24.27 15.75
C GLU A 115 -8.32 23.03 16.63
N GLN A 116 -9.53 22.68 17.07
CA GLN A 116 -9.76 21.46 17.85
C GLN A 116 -9.43 20.22 17.03
N ILE A 117 -9.89 20.18 15.78
CA ILE A 117 -9.60 19.07 14.86
C ILE A 117 -8.09 19.01 14.57
N ALA A 118 -7.43 20.15 14.35
CA ALA A 118 -5.98 20.19 14.12
C ALA A 118 -5.18 19.66 15.31
N ARG A 119 -5.66 19.86 16.55
CA ARG A 119 -4.99 19.40 17.77
C ARG A 119 -5.27 17.94 18.09
N GLU A 120 -6.53 17.51 17.98
CA GLU A 120 -6.97 16.19 18.44
C GLU A 120 -6.83 15.12 17.35
N THR A 121 -7.12 15.48 16.10
CA THR A 121 -7.10 14.58 14.94
C THR A 121 -6.37 15.24 13.77
N PRO A 122 -5.04 15.45 13.88
CA PRO A 122 -4.26 16.26 12.93
C PRO A 122 -4.25 15.71 11.50
N LEU A 123 -4.50 14.42 11.33
CA LEU A 123 -4.55 13.72 10.04
C LEU A 123 -5.96 13.29 9.61
N LEU A 124 -7.00 13.87 10.24
CA LEU A 124 -8.38 13.66 9.81
C LEU A 124 -8.51 14.01 8.32
N GLY A 125 -9.12 13.12 7.55
CA GLY A 125 -9.18 13.22 6.09
C GLY A 125 -7.98 12.69 5.27
N VAL A 126 -6.87 12.23 5.86
CA VAL A 126 -5.74 11.67 5.11
C VAL A 126 -5.85 10.16 4.85
N PRO A 127 -5.84 9.70 3.58
CA PRO A 127 -5.75 8.28 3.25
C PRO A 127 -4.38 7.70 3.63
N PHE A 128 -4.34 6.49 4.22
CA PHE A 128 -3.10 5.75 4.39
C PHE A 128 -3.22 4.27 4.02
N SER A 129 -2.08 3.61 3.83
CA SER A 129 -1.97 2.15 3.68
C SER A 129 -1.16 1.53 4.82
N CYS A 130 -1.51 0.30 5.21
CA CYS A 130 -0.86 -0.49 6.24
C CYS A 130 -0.34 -1.81 5.66
N LYS A 131 0.87 -2.19 6.08
CA LYS A 131 1.48 -3.48 5.74
C LYS A 131 0.71 -4.63 6.41
N GLU A 132 0.64 -5.79 5.74
CA GLU A 132 -0.19 -6.92 6.20
C GLU A 132 0.13 -7.49 7.57
N VAL A 133 1.36 -7.28 8.04
CA VAL A 133 1.84 -7.79 9.32
C VAL A 133 1.18 -7.10 10.53
N LEU A 134 0.38 -6.05 10.28
CA LEU A 134 -0.38 -5.32 11.29
C LEU A 134 -1.83 -5.81 11.30
N GLY A 135 -2.25 -6.39 12.43
CA GLY A 135 -3.63 -6.78 12.64
C GLY A 135 -4.52 -5.55 12.77
N ILE A 136 -5.57 -5.50 11.95
CA ILE A 136 -6.61 -4.47 12.06
C ILE A 136 -7.94 -5.18 12.32
N LYS A 137 -8.84 -4.49 13.01
CA LYS A 137 -10.10 -5.03 13.47
C LYS A 137 -10.97 -5.44 12.27
N GLY A 138 -11.29 -6.72 12.16
CA GLY A 138 -12.30 -7.23 11.22
C GLY A 138 -11.80 -7.73 9.87
N LYS A 139 -10.50 -7.70 9.55
CA LYS A 139 -9.95 -8.40 8.37
C LYS A 139 -8.65 -9.13 8.63
N TYR A 140 -8.42 -10.12 7.77
CA TYR A 140 -7.20 -10.88 7.66
C TYR A 140 -6.41 -10.30 6.47
N ILE A 141 -5.43 -9.42 6.72
CA ILE A 141 -4.35 -9.02 5.78
C ILE A 141 -4.73 -7.90 4.75
N TYR A 142 -3.90 -6.84 4.65
CA TYR A 142 -3.97 -5.53 3.91
C TYR A 142 -5.08 -4.53 4.24
N TYR A 143 -4.67 -3.28 4.47
CA TYR A 143 -5.61 -2.17 4.68
C TYR A 143 -5.12 -0.88 4.05
N PHE A 144 -5.98 -0.25 3.25
CA PHE A 144 -6.07 1.21 3.29
C PHE A 144 -6.92 1.54 4.52
N ASN A 145 -6.34 2.23 5.50
CA ASN A 145 -7.07 2.62 6.70
C ASN A 145 -6.85 4.11 6.98
N PHE A 146 -7.57 4.63 7.97
CA PHE A 146 -7.68 6.06 8.22
C PHE A 146 -7.33 6.39 9.68
N LEU A 147 -6.71 7.55 9.92
CA LEU A 147 -6.42 8.11 11.24
C LEU A 147 -7.46 9.17 11.60
#